data_AF-A0A938KL92-F1
#
_entry.id   AF-A0A938KL92-F1
#
_cell.length_a   1.000
_cell.length_b   1.000
_cell.length_c   1.000
_cell.angle_alpha   90.00
_cell.angle_beta   90.00
_cell.angle_gamma   90.00
#
_symmetry.space_group_name_H-M   'P 1'
#
loop_
_entity.id
_entity.type
_entity.pdbx_description
1 polymer ?
#
loop_
_entity_poly.entity_id
_entity_poly.type
_entity_poly.pdbx_seq_one_letter_code
_entity_poly.pdbx_strand_id
1 'polypeptide(L)'
;MFLAMSTTVNVAEFKDRFSELLVLVEAGGEVIVCRRKVPLARVAAIRKPAPRTAPRRVVGCMKGTVQIRGDLTEPCIPEADWDMLIATARHERLTLVSTDGKLRGYPHVATIA
;
A
#
# COMPACT_ATOMS: atom_id res chain seq x y z
N MET A 1 -17.37 -9.46 28.67
CA MET A 1 -17.77 -10.88 28.79
C MET A 1 -19.01 -11.05 27.93
N PHE A 2 -18.87 -11.48 26.67
CA PHE A 2 -20.03 -11.69 25.80
C PHE A 2 -20.59 -13.07 26.12
N LEU A 3 -21.82 -13.14 26.64
CA LEU A 3 -22.59 -14.39 26.63
C LEU A 3 -22.89 -14.70 25.16
N ALA A 4 -22.02 -15.48 24.51
CA ALA A 4 -22.24 -15.92 23.15
C ALA A 4 -23.43 -16.89 23.17
N MET A 5 -24.55 -16.49 22.56
CA MET A 5 -25.59 -17.45 22.21
C MET A 5 -25.01 -18.37 21.14
N SER A 6 -24.63 -19.57 21.56
CA SER A 6 -24.08 -20.61 20.68
C SER A 6 -25.20 -21.54 20.24
N THR A 7 -25.55 -21.51 18.95
CA THR A 7 -26.55 -22.41 18.37
C THR A 7 -25.83 -23.57 17.69
N THR A 8 -26.20 -24.81 18.01
CA THR A 8 -25.61 -26.01 17.41
C THR A 8 -26.56 -26.61 16.38
N VAL A 9 -26.10 -26.77 15.14
CA VAL A 9 -26.89 -27.30 14.02
C VAL A 9 -26.13 -28.39 13.27
N ASN A 10 -26.83 -29.31 12.63
CA ASN A 10 -26.20 -30.34 11.79
C ASN A 10 -25.90 -29.76 10.39
N VAL A 11 -24.97 -30.37 9.65
CA VAL A 11 -24.57 -29.90 8.30
C VAL A 11 -25.74 -29.81 7.32
N ALA A 12 -26.75 -30.70 7.43
CA ALA A 12 -27.92 -30.65 6.56
C ALA A 12 -28.75 -29.38 6.82
N GLU A 13 -29.16 -29.18 8.07
CA GLU A 13 -29.91 -27.99 8.49
C GLU A 13 -29.14 -26.69 8.24
N PHE A 14 -27.82 -26.72 8.43
CA PHE A 14 -26.96 -25.57 8.17
C PHE A 14 -26.98 -25.13 6.69
N LYS A 15 -27.10 -26.08 5.75
CA LYS A 15 -27.20 -25.77 4.32
C LYS A 15 -28.58 -25.23 3.96
N ASP A 16 -29.63 -25.78 4.55
CA ASP A 16 -31.01 -25.39 4.26
C ASP A 16 -31.35 -24.00 4.81
N ARG A 17 -30.84 -23.68 6.00
CA ARG A 17 -31.14 -22.44 6.74
C ARG A 17 -29.96 -21.49 6.82
N PHE A 18 -29.02 -21.59 5.89
CA PHE A 18 -27.76 -20.85 5.93
C PHE A 18 -27.97 -19.35 6.09
N SER A 19 -28.87 -18.76 5.30
CA SER A 19 -29.16 -17.32 5.33
C SER A 19 -29.72 -16.85 6.68
N GLU A 20 -30.61 -17.62 7.31
CA GLU A 20 -31.16 -17.29 8.63
C GLU A 20 -30.09 -17.33 9.72
N LEU A 21 -29.23 -18.35 9.66
CA LEU A 21 -28.14 -18.52 10.62
C LEU A 21 -27.09 -17.42 10.50
N LEU A 22 -26.88 -16.86 9.29
CA LEU A 22 -25.99 -15.71 9.12
C LEU A 22 -26.50 -14.46 9.83
N VAL A 23 -27.82 -14.22 9.89
CA VAL A 23 -28.39 -13.07 10.63
C VAL A 23 -28.02 -13.16 12.12
N LEU A 24 -28.04 -14.37 12.70
CA LEU A 24 -27.60 -14.59 14.08
C LEU A 24 -26.11 -14.33 14.27
N VAL A 25 -25.29 -14.76 13.30
CA VAL A 25 -23.84 -14.54 13.31
C VAL A 25 -23.51 -13.04 13.18
N GLU A 26 -24.21 -12.32 12.32
CA GLU A 26 -24.07 -10.86 12.14
C GLU A 26 -24.43 -10.08 13.41
N ALA A 27 -25.45 -10.53 14.14
CA ALA A 27 -25.82 -9.96 15.44
C ALA A 27 -24.78 -10.22 16.55
N GLY A 28 -23.72 -11.00 16.26
CA GLY A 28 -22.65 -11.33 17.20
C GLY A 28 -22.83 -12.68 17.90
N GLY A 29 -23.78 -13.49 17.44
CA GLY A 29 -23.94 -14.89 17.85
C GLY A 29 -22.89 -15.81 17.21
N GLU A 30 -22.85 -17.05 17.69
CA GLU A 30 -21.98 -18.09 17.13
C GLU A 30 -22.79 -19.34 16.74
N VAL A 31 -22.42 -19.97 15.63
CA VAL A 31 -23.06 -21.20 15.16
C VAL A 31 -22.03 -22.33 15.12
N ILE A 32 -22.31 -23.43 15.81
CA ILE A 32 -21.51 -24.66 15.76
C ILE A 32 -22.15 -25.63 14.78
N VAL A 33 -21.41 -25.97 13.73
CA VAL A 33 -21.82 -26.91 12.69
C VAL A 33 -21.31 -28.29 13.04
N CYS A 34 -22.23 -29.23 13.20
CA CYS A 34 -21.96 -30.63 13.52
C CYS A 34 -22.13 -31.51 12.30
N ARG A 35 -21.29 -32.54 12.14
CA ARG A 35 -21.51 -33.64 11.19
C ARG A 35 -21.81 -34.91 11.97
N ARG A 36 -22.99 -35.51 11.75
CA ARG A 36 -23.44 -36.69 12.52
C ARG A 36 -23.40 -36.46 14.05
N LYS A 37 -23.87 -35.29 14.50
CA LYS A 37 -23.84 -34.84 15.90
C LYS A 37 -22.43 -34.63 16.51
N VAL A 38 -21.37 -34.69 15.70
CA VAL A 38 -20.01 -34.35 16.15
C VAL A 38 -19.67 -32.94 15.68
N PRO A 39 -19.27 -32.01 16.58
CA PRO A 39 -18.91 -30.65 16.20
C PRO A 39 -17.72 -30.65 15.24
N LEU A 40 -17.86 -29.96 14.11
CA LEU A 40 -16.87 -29.94 13.02
C LEU A 40 -16.34 -28.53 12.76
N ALA A 41 -17.20 -27.52 12.77
CA ALA A 41 -16.82 -26.16 12.44
C ALA A 41 -17.58 -25.15 13.30
N ARG A 42 -17.00 -23.96 13.46
CA ARG A 42 -17.63 -22.81 14.11
C ARG A 42 -17.71 -21.66 13.12
N VAL A 43 -18.89 -21.05 13.02
CA VAL A 43 -19.16 -19.87 12.21
C VAL A 43 -19.39 -18.71 13.15
N ALA A 44 -18.59 -17.66 12.99
CA ALA A 44 -18.65 -16.44 13.77
C ALA A 44 -18.37 -15.25 12.86
N ALA A 45 -18.87 -14.08 13.22
CA ALA A 45 -18.65 -12.87 12.43
C ALA A 45 -17.16 -12.54 12.38
N ILE A 46 -16.67 -12.23 11.19
CA ILE A 46 -15.30 -11.73 11.01
C ILE A 46 -15.26 -10.32 11.57
N ARG A 47 -14.73 -10.16 12.80
CA ARG A 47 -14.46 -8.84 13.36
C ARG A 47 -13.34 -8.22 12.55
N LYS A 48 -13.66 -7.16 11.79
CA LYS A 48 -12.61 -6.32 11.22
C LYS A 48 -11.76 -5.84 12.40
N PRO A 49 -10.43 -6.05 12.38
CA PRO A 49 -9.58 -5.40 13.36
C PRO A 49 -9.92 -3.92 13.31
N ALA A 50 -10.15 -3.32 14.48
CA ALA A 50 -10.46 -1.90 14.57
C ALA A 50 -9.46 -1.16 13.66
N PRO A 51 -9.93 -0.26 12.76
CA PRO A 51 -9.03 0.43 11.85
C PRO A 51 -7.89 0.95 12.71
N ARG A 52 -6.67 0.46 12.45
CA ARG A 52 -5.48 0.85 13.22
C ARG A 52 -5.50 2.36 13.21
N THR A 53 -5.85 2.97 14.34
CA THR A 53 -5.91 4.43 14.44
C THR A 53 -4.51 4.86 14.03
N ALA A 54 -4.39 5.56 12.90
CA ALA A 54 -3.10 6.03 12.46
C ALA A 54 -2.50 6.77 13.66
N PRO A 55 -1.25 6.48 14.04
CA PRO A 55 -0.66 7.11 15.21
C PRO A 55 -0.81 8.62 15.05
N ARG A 56 -1.30 9.28 16.11
CA ARG A 56 -1.54 10.73 16.11
C ARG A 56 -0.26 11.41 15.63
N ARG A 57 -0.33 12.09 14.47
CA ARG A 57 0.80 12.85 13.94
C ARG A 57 1.03 14.04 14.86
N VAL A 58 2.09 13.97 15.68
CA VAL A 58 2.47 15.05 16.58
C VAL A 58 3.48 15.93 15.86
N VAL A 59 3.09 17.16 15.51
CA VAL A 59 4.00 18.15 14.94
C VAL A 59 5.15 18.39 15.93
N GLY A 60 6.39 18.29 15.45
CA GLY A 60 7.58 18.46 16.28
C GLY A 60 8.05 17.21 17.03
N CYS A 61 7.51 16.02 16.77
CA CYS A 61 7.97 14.77 17.39
C CYS A 61 9.45 14.41 17.12
N MET A 62 10.05 15.03 16.10
CA MET A 62 11.47 14.89 15.74
C MET A 62 12.29 16.15 16.06
N LYS A 63 11.78 17.06 16.90
CA LYS A 63 12.52 18.26 17.30
C LYS A 63 13.80 17.85 18.02
N GLY A 64 14.95 18.29 17.50
CA GLY A 64 16.27 18.00 18.08
C GLY A 64 16.86 16.64 17.71
N THR A 65 16.17 15.81 16.93
CA THR A 65 16.74 14.52 16.46
C THR A 65 17.48 14.64 15.13
N VAL A 66 17.31 15.76 14.42
CA VAL A 66 17.95 16.00 13.11
C VAL A 66 19.03 17.07 13.27
N GLN A 67 20.20 16.81 12.69
CA GLN A 67 21.31 17.74 12.60
C GLN A 67 21.52 18.16 11.14
N ILE A 68 21.64 19.46 10.91
CA ILE A 68 21.99 20.02 9.61
C ILE A 68 23.52 20.05 9.53
N ARG A 69 24.10 19.29 8.59
CA ARG A 69 25.56 19.13 8.45
C ARG A 69 26.19 20.03 7.38
N GLY A 70 25.40 20.80 6.66
CA GLY A 70 25.85 21.66 5.58
C GLY A 70 24.78 22.65 5.19
N ASP A 71 25.03 23.42 4.14
CA ASP A 71 24.02 24.31 3.58
C ASP A 71 22.91 23.49 2.91
N LEU A 72 21.67 23.86 3.19
CA LEU A 72 20.47 23.27 2.60
C LEU A 72 19.79 24.22 1.60
N THR A 73 20.26 25.47 1.53
CA THR A 73 19.74 26.52 0.66
C THR A 73 20.41 26.50 -0.70
N GLU A 74 21.67 26.07 -0.76
CA GLU A 74 22.39 25.82 -2.01
C GLU A 74 22.08 24.42 -2.56
N PRO A 75 22.18 24.24 -3.90
CA PRO A 75 22.06 22.92 -4.50
C PRO A 75 23.04 21.92 -3.91
N CYS A 76 22.52 20.77 -3.46
CA CYS A 76 23.33 19.66 -2.95
C CYS A 76 24.27 19.08 -4.01
N ILE A 77 23.96 19.32 -5.29
CA ILE A 77 24.69 18.82 -6.44
C ILE A 77 25.23 20.02 -7.23
N PRO A 78 26.53 20.05 -7.58
CA PRO A 78 27.10 21.10 -8.41
C PRO A 78 26.34 21.26 -9.74
N GLU A 79 26.20 22.49 -10.23
CA GLU A 79 25.48 22.78 -11.49
C GLU A 79 26.05 22.04 -12.70
N ALA A 80 27.36 21.77 -12.71
CA ALA A 80 28.02 21.01 -13.79
C ALA A 80 27.48 19.58 -13.94
N ASP A 81 26.91 19.03 -12.88
CA ASP A 81 26.34 17.67 -12.84
C ASP A 81 24.82 17.69 -13.06
N TRP A 82 24.25 18.82 -13.49
CA TRP A 82 22.84 18.92 -13.83
C TRP A 82 22.60 18.53 -15.28
N ASP A 83 21.98 17.37 -15.51
CA ASP A 83 21.66 16.86 -16.85
C ASP A 83 20.82 17.84 -17.69
N MET A 84 20.05 18.72 -17.05
CA MET A 84 19.17 19.71 -17.69
C MET A 84 19.92 20.85 -18.39
N LEU A 85 21.17 21.15 -18.01
CA LEU A 85 21.96 22.24 -18.58
C LEU A 85 22.73 21.82 -19.86
N ILE A 86 22.79 20.53 -20.16
CA ILE A 86 23.51 20.00 -21.34
C ILE A 86 22.73 20.22 -22.65
N ALA A 87 21.43 20.53 -22.60
CA ALA A 87 20.56 20.58 -23.77
C ALA A 87 20.40 21.96 -24.45
N THR A 88 21.16 22.99 -24.05
CA THR A 88 20.93 24.36 -24.56
C THR A 88 22.01 24.82 -25.53
N ALA A 89 22.13 24.13 -26.66
CA ALA A 89 22.86 24.66 -27.83
C ALA A 89 22.22 24.23 -29.16
N ARG A 90 21.19 24.99 -29.58
CA ARG A 90 20.98 25.55 -30.94
C ARG A 90 19.51 25.58 -31.34
N HIS A 91 19.02 26.77 -31.70
CA HIS A 91 17.78 26.94 -32.45
C HIS A 91 17.94 26.69 -33.96
N GLU A 92 19.11 26.36 -34.53
CA GLU A 92 19.20 26.18 -36.00
C GLU A 92 20.02 24.99 -36.52
N ARG A 93 20.60 24.12 -35.67
CA ARG A 93 21.18 22.84 -36.13
C ARG A 93 21.57 21.96 -34.94
N LEU A 94 20.71 21.02 -34.58
CA LEU A 94 20.98 20.07 -33.50
C LEU A 94 22.22 19.23 -33.86
N THR A 95 23.30 19.42 -33.13
CA THR A 95 24.45 18.50 -33.12
C THR A 95 24.91 18.42 -31.68
N LEU A 96 24.66 17.30 -31.02
CA LEU A 96 25.13 17.05 -29.66
C LEU A 96 26.66 16.87 -29.72
N VAL A 97 27.41 17.73 -29.06
CA VAL A 97 28.85 17.53 -28.85
C VAL A 97 29.04 17.19 -27.37
N SER A 98 29.35 15.92 -27.10
CA SER A 98 29.80 15.48 -25.78
C SER A 98 31.15 16.11 -25.44
N THR A 99 31.45 16.32 -24.16
CA THR A 99 32.70 16.97 -23.69
C THR A 99 33.98 16.19 -24.06
N ASP A 100 33.85 14.94 -24.51
CA ASP A 100 34.91 14.08 -25.04
C ASP A 100 34.99 14.07 -26.58
N GLY A 101 34.22 14.92 -27.27
CA GLY A 101 34.17 15.00 -28.73
C GLY A 101 33.54 13.77 -29.41
N LYS A 102 32.98 12.82 -28.65
CA LYS A 102 32.35 11.61 -29.22
C LYS A 102 30.83 11.75 -29.31
N LEU A 103 30.31 11.58 -30.52
CA LEU A 103 28.89 11.37 -30.77
C LEU A 103 28.51 9.96 -30.28
N ARG A 104 27.72 9.87 -29.20
CA ARG A 104 27.10 8.61 -28.77
C ARG A 104 25.60 8.68 -29.03
N GLY A 105 25.10 7.79 -29.88
CA GLY A 105 23.66 7.69 -30.16
C GLY A 105 22.92 7.08 -28.98
N TYR A 106 21.77 7.67 -28.61
CA TYR A 106 20.85 7.06 -27.65
C TYR A 106 19.98 6.02 -28.37
N PRO A 107 19.88 4.77 -27.86
CA PRO A 107 19.21 3.66 -28.54
C PRO A 107 17.67 3.72 -28.53
N HIS A 108 17.04 4.77 -28.01
CA HIS A 108 15.59 4.81 -27.77
C HIS A 108 14.84 5.95 -28.47
N VAL A 109 15.50 6.75 -29.32
CA VAL A 109 14.82 7.82 -30.05
C VAL A 109 14.71 7.41 -31.51
N ALA A 110 13.54 6.88 -31.89
CA ALA A 110 13.18 6.70 -33.29
C ALA A 110 12.96 8.09 -33.91
N THR A 111 13.67 8.39 -34.99
CA THR A 111 13.45 9.58 -35.81
C THR A 111 12.03 9.54 -36.35
N ILE A 112 11.21 10.52 -35.98
CA ILE A 112 9.93 10.78 -36.65
C ILE A 112 10.27 11.51 -37.95
N ALA A 113 9.79 10.97 -39.07
CA ALA A 113 9.99 11.46 -40.44
C ALA A 113 9.34 12.82 -40.69
#